data_AF-A0A7R9YC75-F1
#
_entry.id   AF-A0A7R9YC75-F1
#
_cell.length_a   1.000
_cell.length_b   1.000
_cell.length_c   1.000
_cell.angle_alpha   90.00
_cell.angle_beta   90.00
_cell.angle_gamma   90.00
#
_symmetry.space_group_name_H-M   'P 1'
#
loop_
_entity.id
_entity.type
_entity.pdbx_description
1 polymer ?
#
loop_
_entity_poly.entity_id
_entity_poly.type
_entity_poly.pdbx_seq_one_letter_code
_entity_poly.pdbx_strand_id
1 'polypeptide(L)'
;MPVGGISPKDFRRFARTYESVANLEKSGLLRPAEFSAQDCPLETFSWRSGNVRFHFVDVNNNAGGLSGWGDFQAHRQVHGAIGVLHAKAGTAWEEAEQELRRRTEAYPNIAVRRLFVIGSSFDDKAAAERQQLTCPDECVEFPPDMAIGDDSSTLRTHAEVTLADMATKFIMLFLTRLKECTPVLEGSAKDLPAWLRLETPLDMDGEPLEKAKRKKRLVARGRKYSPDVE
;
A
#
# COMPACT_ATOMS: atom_id res chain seq x y z
N MET A 1 3.21 7.52 5.79
CA MET A 1 2.60 8.84 6.09
C MET A 1 2.56 9.04 7.59
N PRO A 2 2.79 10.26 8.11
CA PRO A 2 2.67 10.53 9.54
C PRO A 2 1.20 10.60 9.97
N VAL A 3 0.86 10.01 11.12
CA VAL A 3 -0.47 10.07 11.76
C VAL A 3 -0.33 10.36 13.26
N GLY A 4 -1.38 10.87 13.89
CA GLY A 4 -1.43 11.09 15.34
C GLY A 4 -0.35 12.04 15.88
N GLY A 5 0.03 13.07 15.12
CA GLY A 5 0.88 14.16 15.61
C GLY A 5 2.37 13.86 15.75
N ILE A 6 2.90 12.84 15.05
CA ILE A 6 4.34 12.57 15.02
C ILE A 6 5.15 13.78 14.52
N SER A 7 6.30 14.04 15.16
CA SER A 7 7.18 15.13 14.75
C SER A 7 7.80 14.87 13.35
N PRO A 8 8.01 15.90 12.51
CA PRO A 8 8.65 15.72 11.20
C PRO A 8 10.08 15.15 11.26
N LYS A 9 10.77 15.32 12.40
CA LYS A 9 12.10 14.75 12.62
C LYS A 9 12.02 13.25 12.85
N ASP A 10 11.12 12.81 13.73
CA ASP A 10 10.93 11.39 14.05
C ASP A 10 10.38 10.64 12.84
N PHE A 11 9.39 11.22 12.15
CA PHE A 11 8.85 10.62 10.94
C PHE A 11 9.92 10.40 9.86
N ARG A 12 10.77 11.40 9.59
CA ARG A 12 11.88 11.26 8.63
C ARG A 12 12.89 10.20 9.05
N ARG A 13 13.21 10.11 10.35
CA ARG A 13 14.08 9.05 10.87
C ARG A 13 13.48 7.68 10.59
N PHE A 14 12.22 7.47 10.97
CA PHE A 14 11.55 6.19 10.78
C PHE A 14 11.40 5.84 9.29
N ALA A 15 10.97 6.79 8.45
CA ALA A 15 10.86 6.60 7.01
C ALA A 15 12.19 6.15 6.38
N ARG A 16 13.32 6.77 6.74
CA ARG A 16 14.65 6.37 6.27
C ARG A 16 15.02 4.95 6.67
N THR A 17 14.61 4.50 7.87
CA THR A 17 14.83 3.11 8.28
C THR A 17 14.12 2.16 7.32
N TYR A 18 12.85 2.39 7.00
CA TYR A 18 12.11 1.54 6.04
C TYR A 18 12.69 1.62 4.63
N GLU A 19 13.11 2.80 4.17
CA GLU A 19 13.78 2.96 2.88
C GLU A 19 15.08 2.15 2.79
N SER A 20 15.84 2.06 3.90
CA SER A 20 17.09 1.30 3.94
C SER A 20 16.91 -0.22 3.81
N VAL A 21 15.69 -0.72 4.08
CA VAL A 21 15.32 -2.15 4.01
C VAL A 21 14.27 -2.42 2.91
N ALA A 22 14.13 -1.50 1.95
CA ALA A 22 13.13 -1.57 0.89
C ALA A 22 13.37 -2.71 -0.12
N ASN A 23 14.58 -3.27 -0.16
CA ASN A 23 14.94 -4.38 -1.04
C ASN A 23 14.95 -5.68 -0.24
N LEU A 24 14.01 -6.57 -0.53
CA LEU A 24 13.89 -7.87 0.13
C LEU A 24 14.21 -8.99 -0.87
N GLU A 25 15.04 -9.93 -0.45
CA GLU A 25 15.20 -11.19 -1.17
C GLU A 25 14.02 -12.11 -0.87
N LYS A 26 13.45 -12.74 -1.90
CA LYS A 26 12.31 -13.65 -1.71
C LYS A 26 12.65 -14.90 -0.90
N SER A 27 13.92 -15.31 -0.89
CA SER A 27 14.46 -16.38 -0.05
C SER A 27 14.17 -16.17 1.45
N GLY A 28 14.11 -14.91 1.90
CA GLY A 28 13.80 -14.53 3.28
C GLY A 28 12.31 -14.37 3.58
N LEU A 29 11.42 -14.46 2.59
CA LEU A 29 9.99 -14.33 2.79
C LEU A 29 9.38 -15.64 3.26
N LEU A 30 8.54 -15.57 4.30
CA LEU A 30 7.76 -16.72 4.73
C LEU A 30 6.75 -17.10 3.65
N ARG A 31 6.81 -18.35 3.18
CA ARG A 31 5.83 -18.91 2.26
C ARG A 31 4.53 -19.21 3.02
N PRO A 32 3.39 -18.63 2.61
CA PRO A 32 2.10 -18.94 3.23
C PRO A 32 1.75 -20.42 3.11
N ALA A 33 1.03 -20.95 4.11
CA ALA A 33 0.64 -22.36 4.13
C ALA A 33 -0.36 -22.70 3.01
N GLU A 34 -1.20 -21.72 2.67
CA GLU A 34 -2.19 -21.75 1.60
C GLU A 34 -1.58 -21.66 0.19
N PHE A 35 -0.28 -21.37 0.06
CA PHE A 35 0.37 -21.34 -1.24
C PHE A 35 0.66 -22.77 -1.73
N SER A 36 0.03 -23.12 -2.85
CA SER A 36 0.29 -24.35 -3.61
C SER A 36 0.95 -24.00 -4.95
N ALA A 37 2.09 -24.62 -5.23
CA ALA A 37 2.79 -24.44 -6.51
C ALA A 37 1.99 -25.02 -7.69
N GLN A 38 1.17 -26.05 -7.44
CA GLN A 38 0.32 -26.66 -8.46
C GLN A 38 -0.83 -25.74 -8.88
N ASP A 39 -1.29 -24.90 -7.95
CA ASP A 39 -2.37 -23.94 -8.20
C ASP A 39 -1.85 -22.58 -8.63
N CYS A 40 -0.54 -22.41 -8.82
CA CYS A 40 0.06 -21.14 -9.19
C CYS A 40 -0.21 -20.84 -10.68
N PRO A 41 -0.79 -19.68 -11.03
CA PRO A 41 -1.06 -19.32 -12.43
C PRO A 41 0.20 -19.00 -13.24
N LEU A 42 1.37 -19.00 -12.59
CA LEU A 42 2.66 -18.72 -13.19
C LEU A 42 3.55 -19.95 -13.07
N GLU A 43 3.79 -20.63 -14.19
CA GLU A 43 4.59 -21.87 -14.26
C GLU A 43 6.02 -21.69 -13.73
N THR A 44 6.59 -20.50 -13.92
CA THR A 44 7.98 -20.19 -13.54
C THR A 44 8.11 -19.48 -12.19
N PHE A 45 6.99 -19.24 -11.50
CA PHE A 45 7.03 -18.54 -10.22
C PHE A 45 7.60 -19.45 -9.13
N SER A 46 8.65 -18.98 -8.47
CA SER A 46 9.27 -19.63 -7.32
C SER A 46 9.20 -18.74 -6.10
N TRP A 47 8.77 -19.27 -4.95
CA TRP A 47 8.82 -18.53 -3.69
C TRP A 47 10.26 -18.35 -3.17
N ARG A 48 11.22 -19.14 -3.67
CA ARG A 48 12.60 -19.17 -3.16
C ARG A 48 13.57 -18.27 -3.93
N SER A 49 13.15 -17.68 -5.06
CA SER A 49 14.03 -16.88 -5.90
C SER A 49 13.37 -15.58 -6.37
N GLY A 50 14.24 -14.59 -6.63
CA GLY A 50 13.86 -13.24 -7.03
C GLY A 50 13.87 -12.24 -5.86
N ASN A 51 13.51 -11.00 -6.17
CA ASN A 51 13.55 -9.88 -5.23
C ASN A 51 12.22 -9.12 -5.26
N VAL A 52 11.85 -8.56 -4.12
CA VAL A 52 10.76 -7.58 -4.00
C VAL A 52 11.39 -6.24 -3.61
N ARG A 53 11.08 -5.21 -4.38
CA ARG A 53 11.53 -3.84 -4.10
C ARG A 53 10.33 -2.96 -3.80
N PHE A 54 10.33 -2.35 -2.63
CA PHE A 54 9.36 -1.31 -2.28
C PHE A 54 9.82 0.04 -2.80
N HIS A 55 8.89 0.77 -3.41
CA HIS A 55 9.06 2.17 -3.77
C HIS A 55 8.15 3.00 -2.87
N PHE A 56 8.74 3.66 -1.87
CA PHE A 56 7.99 4.48 -0.94
C PHE A 56 7.74 5.87 -1.51
N VAL A 57 6.55 6.40 -1.26
CA VAL A 57 6.17 7.78 -1.59
C VAL A 57 5.72 8.45 -0.30
N ASP A 58 6.38 9.56 0.05
CA ASP A 58 5.91 10.39 1.14
C ASP A 58 4.73 11.25 0.66
N VAL A 59 3.57 11.01 1.26
CA VAL A 59 2.32 11.74 0.96
C VAL A 59 2.48 13.25 1.20
N ASN A 60 3.31 13.65 2.16
CA ASN A 60 3.53 15.06 2.46
C ASN A 60 4.40 15.78 1.42
N ASN A 61 5.17 15.02 0.63
CA ASN A 61 6.14 15.61 -0.29
C ASN A 61 5.62 15.74 -1.73
N ASN A 62 4.32 15.47 -1.96
CA ASN A 62 3.50 15.77 -3.15
C ASN A 62 4.04 15.43 -4.56
N ALA A 63 5.26 14.89 -4.69
CA ALA A 63 5.89 14.61 -5.98
C ALA A 63 5.37 13.33 -6.66
N GLY A 64 4.62 12.50 -5.93
CA GLY A 64 4.06 11.23 -6.44
C GLY A 64 2.59 11.00 -6.09
N GLY A 65 1.87 12.03 -5.63
CA GLY A 65 0.44 11.94 -5.29
C GLY A 65 -0.41 11.55 -6.50
N LEU A 66 -1.49 10.80 -6.25
CA LEU A 66 -2.56 10.35 -7.16
C LEU A 66 -2.49 10.99 -8.55
N SER A 67 -1.59 10.49 -9.40
CA SER A 67 -1.56 10.97 -10.77
C SER A 67 -2.80 10.42 -11.44
N GLY A 68 -3.60 11.25 -12.11
CA GLY A 68 -4.73 10.79 -12.93
C GLY A 68 -4.33 9.85 -14.09
N TRP A 69 -3.03 9.54 -14.19
CA TRP A 69 -2.42 8.58 -15.09
C TRP A 69 -2.22 7.19 -14.46
N GLY A 70 -2.63 6.97 -13.21
CA GLY A 70 -2.51 5.67 -12.54
C GLY A 70 -3.15 4.53 -13.33
N ASP A 71 -4.19 4.83 -14.11
CA ASP A 71 -4.87 3.87 -15.01
C ASP A 71 -3.98 3.44 -16.19
N PHE A 72 -3.03 4.28 -16.59
CA PHE A 72 -2.14 4.05 -17.75
C PHE A 72 -0.72 3.67 -17.33
N GLN A 73 -0.32 4.00 -16.10
CA GLN A 73 1.01 3.79 -15.55
C GLN A 73 0.89 3.01 -14.24
N ALA A 74 0.78 1.69 -14.35
CA ALA A 74 0.65 0.79 -13.20
C ALA A 74 1.73 1.02 -12.14
N HIS A 75 2.97 1.35 -12.54
CA HIS A 75 4.08 1.66 -11.63
C HIS A 75 3.87 2.90 -10.74
N ARG A 76 2.85 3.72 -11.02
CA ARG A 76 2.46 4.89 -10.20
C ARG A 76 1.30 4.62 -9.27
N GLN A 77 0.72 3.41 -9.32
CA GLN A 77 -0.35 3.03 -8.42
C GLN A 77 0.21 2.75 -7.03
N VAL A 78 -0.49 3.27 -6.01
CA VAL A 78 -0.16 3.01 -4.62
C VAL A 78 -0.88 1.74 -4.19
N HIS A 79 -0.13 0.68 -3.93
CA HIS A 79 -0.68 -0.63 -3.54
C HIS A 79 -0.77 -0.81 -2.02
N GLY A 80 -0.02 -0.04 -1.25
CA GLY A 80 0.01 -0.13 0.20
C GLY A 80 0.10 1.21 0.89
N ALA A 81 -0.39 1.27 2.13
CA ALA A 81 -0.23 2.43 2.99
C ALA A 81 0.30 2.04 4.36
N ILE A 82 1.27 2.83 4.81
CA ILE A 82 1.86 2.74 6.14
C ILE A 82 1.61 4.07 6.84
N GLY A 83 0.75 4.06 7.85
CA GLY A 83 0.62 5.12 8.84
C GLY A 83 1.70 4.96 9.89
N VAL A 84 2.41 6.03 10.24
CA VAL A 84 3.44 6.01 11.28
C VAL A 84 2.99 6.89 12.43
N LEU A 85 2.75 6.24 13.57
CA LEU A 85 2.38 6.83 14.85
C LEU A 85 3.56 6.72 15.81
N HIS A 86 3.89 7.79 16.52
CA HIS A 86 4.84 7.74 17.63
C HIS A 86 4.05 7.67 18.93
N ALA A 87 4.03 6.49 19.56
CA ALA A 87 3.30 6.26 20.81
C ALA A 87 3.94 7.04 21.96
N LYS A 88 3.14 7.89 22.58
CA LYS A 88 3.43 8.58 23.84
C LYS A 88 2.23 8.40 24.78
N ALA A 89 2.41 8.66 26.07
CA ALA A 89 1.30 8.62 27.02
C ALA A 89 0.11 9.48 26.53
N GLY A 90 -1.09 8.89 26.44
CA GLY A 90 -2.30 9.56 25.98
C GLY A 90 -2.43 9.70 24.45
N THR A 91 -1.62 8.99 23.66
CA THR A 91 -1.80 8.94 22.21
C THR A 91 -3.05 8.13 21.86
N ALA A 92 -4.03 8.72 21.19
CA ALA A 92 -5.23 8.03 20.75
C ALA A 92 -4.96 7.21 19.48
N TRP A 93 -4.88 5.89 19.59
CA TRP A 93 -4.53 5.04 18.44
C TRP A 93 -5.70 4.93 17.45
N GLU A 94 -6.93 4.93 17.97
CA GLU A 94 -8.14 4.89 17.16
C GLU A 94 -8.22 6.10 16.22
N GLU A 95 -7.97 7.31 16.72
CA GLU A 95 -7.96 8.52 15.89
C GLU A 95 -6.89 8.45 14.79
N ALA A 96 -5.71 7.90 15.10
CA ALA A 96 -4.64 7.70 14.12
C ALA A 96 -5.02 6.64 13.05
N GLU A 97 -5.75 5.59 13.42
CA GLU A 97 -6.30 4.60 12.49
C GLU A 97 -7.36 5.23 11.57
N GLN A 98 -8.30 5.99 12.15
CA GLN A 98 -9.33 6.70 11.40
C GLN A 98 -8.71 7.72 10.43
N GLU A 99 -7.68 8.46 10.88
CA GLU A 99 -6.91 9.38 10.04
C GLU A 99 -6.24 8.64 8.86
N LEU A 100 -5.61 7.49 9.11
CA LEU A 100 -5.01 6.66 8.08
C LEU A 100 -6.06 6.18 7.07
N ARG A 101 -7.19 5.64 7.52
CA ARG A 101 -8.29 5.16 6.66
C ARG A 101 -8.80 6.29 5.77
N ARG A 102 -9.19 7.40 6.38
CA ARG A 102 -9.71 8.57 5.65
C ARG A 102 -8.74 9.09 4.60
N ARG A 103 -7.44 9.14 4.91
CA ARG A 103 -6.41 9.57 3.95
C ARG A 103 -6.18 8.57 2.81
N THR A 104 -6.43 7.29 3.07
CA THR A 104 -6.19 6.21 2.10
C THR A 104 -7.39 5.92 1.21
N GLU A 105 -8.59 6.41 1.54
CA GLU A 105 -9.80 6.35 0.69
C GLU A 105 -9.58 6.88 -0.73
N ALA A 106 -8.72 7.89 -0.88
CA ALA A 106 -8.43 8.48 -2.18
C ALA A 106 -7.59 7.55 -3.10
N TYR A 107 -7.07 6.44 -2.59
CA TYR A 107 -6.21 5.51 -3.32
C TYR A 107 -6.92 4.17 -3.53
N PRO A 108 -7.61 3.97 -4.67
CA PRO A 108 -8.47 2.80 -4.88
C PRO A 108 -7.72 1.47 -4.95
N ASN A 109 -6.41 1.51 -5.22
CA ASN A 109 -5.58 0.32 -5.41
C ASN A 109 -4.84 -0.13 -4.14
N ILE A 110 -5.08 0.53 -2.99
CA ILE A 110 -4.51 0.08 -1.71
C ILE A 110 -5.13 -1.25 -1.31
N ALA A 111 -4.29 -2.28 -1.28
CA ALA A 111 -4.69 -3.61 -0.86
C ALA A 111 -4.21 -3.96 0.55
N VAL A 112 -3.17 -3.26 1.05
CA VAL A 112 -2.63 -3.49 2.39
C VAL A 112 -2.48 -2.15 3.11
N ARG A 113 -3.11 -2.02 4.29
CA ARG A 113 -2.89 -0.91 5.22
C ARG A 113 -2.21 -1.40 6.49
N ARG A 114 -1.30 -0.59 7.02
CA ARG A 114 -0.66 -0.82 8.31
C ARG A 114 -0.57 0.47 9.10
N LEU A 115 -0.91 0.39 10.39
CA LEU A 115 -0.62 1.40 11.38
C LEU A 115 0.60 0.96 12.19
N PHE A 116 1.73 1.62 12.02
CA PHE A 116 2.95 1.37 12.76
C PHE A 116 2.99 2.26 13.99
N VAL A 117 2.96 1.63 15.14
CA VAL A 117 2.94 2.30 16.44
C VAL A 117 4.31 2.15 17.08
N ILE A 118 5.13 3.19 16.95
CA ILE A 118 6.54 3.16 17.35
C ILE A 118 6.71 3.70 18.76
N GLY A 119 7.47 3.00 19.59
CA GLY A 119 7.69 3.38 20.98
C GLY A 119 6.59 2.90 21.91
N SER A 120 5.84 1.86 21.53
CA SER A 120 4.85 1.23 22.42
C SER A 120 5.55 0.70 23.68
N SER A 121 4.95 0.97 24.84
CA SER A 121 5.39 0.42 26.13
C SER A 121 5.05 -1.05 26.30
N PHE A 122 4.18 -1.61 25.44
CA PHE A 122 3.60 -2.95 25.56
C PHE A 122 3.00 -3.23 26.95
N ASP A 123 2.51 -2.20 27.62
CA ASP A 123 1.78 -2.31 28.88
C ASP A 123 0.28 -2.52 28.64
N ASP A 124 -0.48 -2.77 29.72
CA ASP A 124 -1.93 -2.99 29.64
C ASP A 124 -2.67 -1.81 28.98
N LYS A 125 -2.11 -0.60 29.08
CA LYS A 125 -2.66 0.59 28.39
C LYS A 125 -2.49 0.49 26.89
N ALA A 126 -1.30 0.16 26.39
CA ALA A 126 -1.08 -0.08 24.97
C ALA A 126 -1.98 -1.20 24.43
N ALA A 127 -2.16 -2.28 25.21
CA ALA A 127 -3.09 -3.34 24.85
C ALA A 127 -4.55 -2.86 24.76
N ALA A 128 -4.99 -2.02 25.70
CA ALA A 128 -6.33 -1.43 25.69
C ALA A 128 -6.54 -0.48 24.50
N GLU A 129 -5.56 0.36 24.16
CA GLU A 129 -5.59 1.22 22.96
C GLU A 129 -5.70 0.39 21.68
N ARG A 130 -4.95 -0.73 21.59
CA ARG A 130 -5.04 -1.63 20.44
C ARG A 130 -6.41 -2.27 20.28
N GLN A 131 -7.06 -2.64 21.38
CA GLN A 131 -8.39 -3.26 21.37
C GLN A 131 -9.49 -2.30 20.93
N GLN A 132 -9.27 -0.98 21.02
CA GLN A 132 -10.21 0.04 20.53
C GLN A 132 -10.12 0.23 19.02
N LEU A 133 -9.11 -0.33 18.35
CA LEU A 133 -8.96 -0.22 16.91
C LEU A 133 -10.04 -1.01 16.17
N THR A 134 -10.51 -0.45 15.06
CA THR A 134 -11.47 -1.10 14.18
C THR A 134 -10.85 -2.32 13.50
N CYS A 135 -9.58 -2.27 13.12
CA CYS A 135 -8.83 -3.41 12.61
C CYS A 135 -7.50 -3.59 13.37
N PRO A 136 -7.52 -4.29 14.52
CA PRO A 136 -6.31 -4.53 15.32
C PRO A 136 -5.19 -5.25 14.56
N ASP A 137 -5.53 -6.06 13.55
CA ASP A 137 -4.59 -6.79 12.69
C ASP A 137 -3.81 -5.89 11.71
N GLU A 138 -4.31 -4.69 11.43
CA GLU A 138 -3.58 -3.69 10.65
C GLU A 138 -2.57 -2.93 11.53
N CYS A 139 -2.68 -3.04 12.86
CA CYS A 139 -1.78 -2.40 13.81
C CYS A 139 -0.55 -3.27 14.09
N VAL A 140 0.63 -2.68 13.92
CA VAL A 140 1.92 -3.27 14.27
C VAL A 140 2.59 -2.37 15.30
N GLU A 141 2.75 -2.91 16.49
CA GLU A 141 3.44 -2.23 17.58
C GLU A 141 4.94 -2.52 17.51
N PHE A 142 5.74 -1.47 17.70
CA PHE A 142 7.18 -1.56 17.74
C PHE A 142 7.67 -1.16 19.13
N PRO A 143 8.65 -1.89 19.69
CA PRO A 143 9.32 -1.45 20.91
C PRO A 143 9.98 -0.09 20.74
N PRO A 144 10.36 0.56 21.84
CA PRO A 144 11.30 1.65 21.80
C PRO A 144 12.53 1.27 20.98
N ASP A 145 13.01 2.20 20.17
CA ASP A 145 14.17 1.96 19.31
C ASP A 145 15.42 1.79 20.18
N MET A 146 15.90 0.56 20.27
CA MET A 146 17.08 0.17 21.05
C MET A 146 18.13 -0.38 20.08
N ALA A 147 19.40 0.00 20.30
CA ALA A 147 20.50 -0.58 19.56
C ALA A 147 20.68 -2.06 19.97
N ILE A 148 20.76 -2.95 18.99
CA ILE A 148 20.94 -4.40 19.21
C ILE A 148 22.41 -4.80 18.95
N GLY A 149 23.18 -3.97 18.24
CA GLY A 149 24.61 -4.17 17.95
C GLY A 149 25.12 -3.11 16.99
N ASP A 150 26.26 -3.36 16.34
CA ASP A 150 26.83 -2.46 15.35
C ASP A 150 25.91 -2.41 14.12
N ASP A 151 25.35 -1.22 13.85
CA ASP A 151 24.43 -0.87 12.75
C ASP A 151 23.02 -1.49 12.73
N SER A 152 22.63 -2.29 13.73
CA SER A 152 21.28 -2.86 13.84
C SER A 152 20.49 -2.31 15.04
N SER A 153 19.21 -2.01 14.81
CA SER A 153 18.28 -1.55 15.85
C SER A 153 17.00 -2.37 15.85
N THR A 154 16.29 -2.39 16.98
CA THR A 154 14.97 -3.05 17.09
C THR A 154 14.03 -2.56 15.99
N LEU A 155 14.02 -1.24 15.73
CA LEU A 155 13.20 -0.68 14.67
C LEU A 155 13.56 -1.24 13.28
N ARG A 156 14.85 -1.40 12.97
CA ARG A 156 15.29 -1.94 11.68
C ARG A 156 14.82 -3.38 11.50
N THR A 157 15.07 -4.25 12.49
CA THR A 157 14.65 -5.66 12.41
C THR A 157 13.14 -5.80 12.26
N HIS A 158 12.37 -5.04 13.04
CA HIS A 158 10.92 -5.07 12.91
C HIS A 158 10.46 -4.48 11.56
N ALA A 159 11.16 -3.49 11.01
CA ALA A 159 10.88 -2.98 9.68
C ALA A 159 11.07 -4.05 8.60
N GLU A 160 12.15 -4.83 8.66
CA GLU A 160 12.42 -5.95 7.74
C GLU A 160 11.31 -7.00 7.81
N VAL A 161 10.95 -7.44 9.02
CA VAL A 161 9.88 -8.44 9.21
C VAL A 161 8.53 -7.92 8.71
N THR A 162 8.21 -6.65 8.98
CA THR A 162 6.90 -6.11 8.59
C THR A 162 6.81 -5.87 7.08
N LEU A 163 7.89 -5.42 6.44
CA LEU A 163 7.92 -5.33 4.98
C LEU A 163 7.90 -6.72 4.33
N ALA A 164 8.50 -7.73 4.95
CA ALA A 164 8.39 -9.12 4.50
C ALA A 164 6.94 -9.63 4.55
N ASP A 165 6.20 -9.38 5.64
CA ASP A 165 4.76 -9.68 5.73
C ASP A 165 3.97 -8.97 4.61
N MET A 166 4.22 -7.68 4.41
CA MET A 166 3.57 -6.92 3.34
C MET A 166 3.91 -7.47 1.95
N ALA A 167 5.16 -7.83 1.70
CA ALA A 167 5.60 -8.41 0.42
C ALA A 167 4.89 -9.74 0.16
N THR A 168 4.81 -10.62 1.15
CA THR A 168 4.07 -11.88 1.06
C THR A 168 2.60 -11.62 0.73
N LYS A 169 1.95 -10.66 1.39
CA LYS A 169 0.55 -10.30 1.09
C LYS A 169 0.38 -9.76 -0.33
N PHE A 170 1.28 -8.90 -0.80
CA PHE A 170 1.23 -8.40 -2.18
C PHE A 170 1.40 -9.51 -3.21
N ILE A 171 2.34 -10.42 -3.01
CA ILE A 171 2.54 -11.56 -3.91
C ILE A 171 1.29 -12.43 -3.92
N MET A 172 0.73 -12.78 -2.75
CA MET A 172 -0.48 -13.60 -2.69
C MET A 172 -1.68 -12.92 -3.36
N LEU A 173 -1.90 -11.64 -3.09
CA LEU A 173 -2.94 -10.86 -3.75
C LEU A 173 -2.76 -10.85 -5.27
N PHE A 174 -1.54 -10.62 -5.75
CA PHE A 174 -1.23 -10.65 -7.17
C PHE A 174 -1.53 -12.03 -7.80
N LEU A 175 -1.09 -13.12 -7.16
CA LEU A 175 -1.37 -14.47 -7.64
C LEU A 175 -2.87 -14.78 -7.65
N THR A 176 -3.61 -14.39 -6.60
CA THR A 176 -5.07 -14.54 -6.56
C THR A 176 -5.74 -13.77 -7.68
N ARG A 177 -5.34 -12.51 -7.90
CA ARG A 177 -5.86 -11.69 -9.01
C ARG A 177 -5.54 -12.28 -10.37
N LEU A 178 -4.35 -12.84 -10.56
CA LEU A 178 -4.01 -13.53 -11.79
C LEU A 178 -4.92 -14.74 -12.03
N LYS A 179 -5.14 -15.59 -11.01
CA LYS A 179 -6.06 -16.74 -11.15
C LYS A 179 -7.47 -16.33 -11.54
N GLU A 180 -7.99 -15.22 -10.98
CA GLU A 180 -9.29 -14.66 -11.34
C GLU A 180 -9.33 -14.18 -12.80
N CYS A 181 -8.19 -13.77 -13.35
CA CYS A 181 -8.07 -13.26 -14.72
C CYS A 181 -7.75 -14.32 -15.76
N THR A 182 -7.10 -15.44 -15.39
CA THR A 182 -6.69 -16.51 -16.32
C THR A 182 -7.84 -17.00 -17.21
N PRO A 183 -9.05 -17.30 -16.69
CA PRO A 183 -10.18 -17.72 -17.52
C PRO A 183 -10.62 -16.65 -18.52
N VAL A 184 -10.35 -15.37 -18.22
CA VAL A 184 -10.73 -14.24 -19.06
C VAL A 184 -9.70 -13.99 -20.17
N LEU A 185 -8.42 -14.29 -19.90
CA LEU A 185 -7.35 -14.24 -20.92
C LEU A 185 -7.46 -15.39 -21.93
N GLU A 186 -8.03 -16.52 -21.51
CA GLU A 186 -8.32 -17.68 -22.35
C GLU A 186 -9.71 -17.63 -23.01
N GLY A 187 -10.58 -16.71 -22.58
CA GLY A 187 -11.96 -16.52 -23.03
C GLY A 187 -12.23 -15.25 -23.86
N SER A 188 -13.50 -14.95 -24.11
CA SER A 188 -13.91 -13.71 -24.80
C SER A 188 -13.89 -12.52 -23.83
N ALA A 189 -13.35 -11.37 -24.25
CA ALA A 189 -13.23 -10.13 -23.45
C ALA A 189 -14.55 -9.57 -22.87
N LYS A 190 -15.71 -10.16 -23.20
CA LYS A 190 -17.03 -9.73 -22.70
C LYS A 190 -17.28 -10.08 -21.23
N ASP A 191 -16.55 -11.05 -20.68
CA ASP A 191 -16.72 -11.53 -19.30
C ASP A 191 -15.72 -10.91 -18.30
N LEU A 192 -15.00 -9.86 -18.70
CA LEU A 192 -14.07 -9.14 -17.81
C LEU A 192 -14.79 -8.58 -16.58
N PRO A 193 -14.31 -8.86 -15.36
CA PRO A 193 -14.73 -8.17 -14.13
C PRO A 193 -14.60 -6.66 -14.30
N ALA A 194 -15.48 -5.87 -13.68
CA ALA A 194 -15.51 -4.42 -13.84
C ALA A 194 -14.17 -3.72 -13.53
N TRP A 195 -13.38 -4.28 -12.60
CA TRP A 195 -12.05 -3.76 -12.25
C TRP A 195 -10.94 -4.11 -13.25
N LEU A 196 -11.16 -5.09 -14.14
CA LEU A 196 -10.24 -5.44 -15.25
C LEU A 196 -10.60 -4.74 -16.55
N ARG A 197 -11.77 -4.10 -16.61
CA ARG A 197 -12.17 -3.26 -17.72
C ARG A 197 -11.40 -1.95 -17.61
N LEU A 198 -10.55 -1.68 -18.58
CA LEU A 198 -9.95 -0.35 -18.73
C LEU A 198 -11.07 0.67 -18.80
N GLU A 199 -11.17 1.55 -17.79
CA GLU A 199 -12.14 2.66 -17.81
C GLU A 199 -11.91 3.60 -19.00
N THR A 200 -10.70 3.58 -19.54
CA THR A 200 -10.32 4.34 -20.73
C THR A 200 -9.72 3.40 -21.77
N PRO A 201 -10.38 3.18 -22.92
CA PRO A 201 -9.85 2.32 -23.97
C PRO A 201 -8.47 2.79 -24.44
N LEU A 202 -7.54 1.86 -24.67
CA LEU A 202 -6.18 2.14 -25.15
C LEU A 202 -6.16 2.68 -26.59
N ASP A 203 -7.19 2.38 -27.38
CA ASP A 203 -7.27 2.74 -28.81
C ASP A 203 -7.84 4.15 -29.05
N MET A 204 -7.92 4.98 -28.00
CA MET A 204 -8.43 6.34 -28.11
C MET A 204 -7.32 7.27 -28.59
N ASP A 205 -7.01 7.23 -29.89
CA ASP A 205 -6.23 8.26 -30.54
C ASP A 205 -7.14 9.46 -30.89
N GLY A 206 -6.68 10.68 -30.57
CA GLY A 206 -7.32 11.93 -31.01
C GLY A 206 -8.39 12.53 -30.08
N GLU A 207 -9.36 13.22 -30.69
CA GLU A 207 -10.46 14.01 -30.08
C GLU A 207 -11.19 13.33 -28.89
N PRO A 208 -11.50 12.02 -28.95
CA PRO A 208 -12.20 11.32 -27.86
C PRO A 208 -11.40 11.27 -26.55
N LEU A 209 -10.07 11.12 -26.64
CA LEU A 209 -9.17 11.10 -25.50
C LEU A 209 -9.08 12.49 -24.85
N GLU A 210 -9.02 13.55 -25.65
CA GLU A 210 -9.02 14.93 -25.15
C GLU A 210 -10.35 15.30 -24.48
N LYS A 211 -11.49 14.84 -25.00
CA LYS A 211 -12.80 15.00 -24.35
C LYS A 211 -12.87 14.24 -23.02
N ALA A 212 -12.36 13.01 -22.95
CA ALA A 212 -12.28 12.25 -21.70
C ALA A 212 -11.36 12.92 -20.67
N LYS A 213 -10.18 13.43 -21.10
CA LYS A 213 -9.26 14.23 -20.28
C LYS A 213 -9.93 15.50 -19.75
N ARG A 214 -10.64 16.24 -20.61
CA ARG A 214 -11.34 17.49 -20.26
C ARG A 214 -12.47 17.21 -19.26
N LYS A 215 -13.23 16.14 -19.44
CA LYS A 215 -14.27 15.69 -18.51
C LYS A 215 -13.69 15.30 -17.14
N LYS A 216 -12.66 14.45 -17.08
CA LYS A 216 -11.99 14.07 -15.80
C LYS A 216 -11.42 15.31 -15.08
N ARG A 217 -10.80 16.26 -15.78
CA ARG A 217 -10.30 17.53 -15.20
C ARG A 217 -11.40 18.43 -14.64
N LEU A 218 -12.56 18.49 -15.31
CA LEU A 218 -13.69 19.29 -14.84
C LEU A 218 -14.34 18.67 -13.61
N VAL A 219 -14.50 17.34 -13.58
CA VAL A 219 -15.00 16.60 -12.41
C VAL A 219 -14.07 16.74 -11.20
N ALA A 220 -12.75 16.60 -11.39
CA ALA A 220 -11.76 16.81 -10.32
C ALA A 220 -11.77 18.24 -9.76
N ARG A 221 -12.30 19.21 -10.52
CA ARG A 221 -12.48 20.61 -10.11
C ARG A 221 -13.90 20.93 -9.64
N GLY A 222 -14.77 19.92 -9.47
CA GLY A 222 -16.16 20.09 -9.06
C GLY A 222 -17.06 20.79 -10.08
N ARG A 223 -16.65 20.83 -11.37
CA ARG A 223 -17.39 21.50 -12.45
C ARG A 223 -18.11 20.47 -13.33
N LYS A 224 -19.34 20.79 -13.73
CA LYS A 224 -20.11 19.96 -14.69
C LYS A 224 -19.49 20.07 -16.09
N TYR A 225 -19.31 18.92 -16.75
CA TYR A 225 -18.94 18.85 -18.16
C TYR A 225 -20.20 18.99 -19.02
N SER A 226 -20.25 19.99 -19.89
CA SER A 226 -21.29 20.13 -20.92
C SER A 226 -20.65 19.86 -22.28
N PRO A 227 -21.13 18.90 -23.10
CA PRO A 227 -20.40 18.44 -24.27
C PRO A 227 -20.45 19.37 -25.48
N ASP A 228 -21.33 20.37 -25.54
CA ASP A 228 -21.63 21.07 -26.79
C ASP A 228 -21.59 22.60 -26.64
N VAL A 229 -20.71 23.23 -27.41
CA VAL A 229 -20.92 24.55 -28.02
C VAL A 229 -20.34 24.39 -29.44
N GLU A 230 -21.22 24.30 -30.43
CA GLU A 230 -20.89 24.45 -31.86
C GLU A 230 -20.29 25.84 -32.12
#